data_AF-A0A5V2ASU3-F1
#
_entry.id   AF-A0A5V2ASU3-F1
#
_cell.length_a   1.000
_cell.length_b   1.000
_cell.length_c   1.000
_cell.angle_alpha   90.00
_cell.angle_beta   90.00
_cell.angle_gamma   90.00
#
_symmetry.space_group_name_H-M   'P 1'
#
loop_
_entity.id
_entity.type
_entity.pdbx_description
1 polymer ?
#
loop_
_entity_poly.entity_id
_entity_poly.type
_entity_poly.pdbx_seq_one_letter_code
_entity_poly.pdbx_strand_id
1 'polypeptide(L)'
;MDFEITGEETQEQLEELMAKMGETEVEGDDEEPEDSAEHSDSETSETVQTDTGNKQAPTPGAGTEEEGQPQEDVKGILARDGKHVIPYDVLEAERTGRQRVEQEAFLLKQQLVEEQRKIDLLTSQIKQAGMTPDPLPEEARISDEQIAKIREEYPEVANALTLMSRKYDYLQARIQEAQQVPQENPAAQAMNAVSDLVDWQRSDPDKFAVAVHLDEKLQTDPEWKDKPLTERFAEVARRTRAAYGEVPPEPVSEQDKSQKVLAAAADKVAKADAAAALPNSPSDVGNMAAVPQDKFERLLGATYAEAAELMSTMSDDDINAALQKAIR
;
A
#
# COMPACT_ATOMS: atom_id res chain seq x y z
N MET A 1 3.63 -46.81 -17.31
CA MET A 1 3.81 -46.14 -18.61
C MET A 1 3.86 -44.67 -18.28
N ASP A 2 5.03 -44.06 -18.40
CA ASP A 2 5.25 -42.65 -18.08
C ASP A 2 4.75 -41.81 -19.26
N PHE A 3 3.81 -40.91 -18.99
CA PHE A 3 3.33 -39.93 -19.97
C PHE A 3 4.02 -38.61 -19.67
N GLU A 4 5.05 -38.28 -20.45
CA GLU A 4 5.69 -36.98 -20.41
C GLU A 4 4.88 -36.00 -21.27
N ILE A 5 4.07 -35.17 -20.61
CA ILE A 5 3.36 -34.04 -21.25
C ILE A 5 4.39 -32.93 -21.45
N THR A 6 4.89 -32.80 -22.67
CA THR A 6 5.96 -31.84 -23.02
C THR A 6 5.43 -30.45 -23.41
N GLY A 7 4.12 -30.24 -23.37
CA GLY A 7 3.50 -28.91 -23.60
C GLY A 7 3.49 -28.45 -25.07
N GLU A 8 3.91 -29.30 -26.01
CA GLU A 8 3.81 -29.07 -27.46
C GLU A 8 2.71 -29.93 -28.13
N GLU A 9 1.86 -30.59 -27.34
CA GLU A 9 0.84 -31.50 -27.87
C GLU A 9 -0.20 -30.76 -28.71
N THR A 10 -0.42 -31.24 -29.93
CA THR A 10 -1.44 -30.69 -30.83
C THR A 10 -2.84 -31.15 -30.39
N GLN A 11 -3.87 -30.39 -30.78
CA GLN A 11 -5.24 -30.65 -30.35
C GLN A 11 -5.73 -32.08 -30.66
N GLU A 12 -5.28 -32.67 -31.77
CA GLU A 12 -5.60 -34.07 -32.13
C GLU A 12 -4.93 -35.09 -31.18
N GLN A 13 -3.74 -34.81 -30.66
CA GLN A 13 -3.02 -35.69 -29.74
C GLN A 13 -3.61 -35.66 -28.33
N LEU A 14 -4.11 -34.49 -27.89
CA LEU A 14 -4.84 -34.35 -26.63
C LEU A 14 -6.18 -35.10 -26.66
N GLU A 15 -6.89 -35.07 -27.79
CA GLU A 15 -8.14 -35.82 -27.97
C GLU A 15 -7.91 -37.33 -27.92
N GLU A 16 -6.82 -37.84 -28.52
CA GLU A 16 -6.47 -39.26 -28.46
C GLU A 16 -6.03 -39.69 -27.03
N LEU A 17 -5.33 -38.82 -26.30
CA LEU A 17 -4.93 -39.06 -24.91
C LEU A 17 -6.13 -39.05 -23.95
N MET A 18 -7.12 -38.20 -24.21
CA MET A 18 -8.38 -38.14 -23.46
C MET A 18 -9.28 -39.35 -23.77
N ALA A 19 -9.35 -39.79 -25.02
CA ALA A 19 -10.06 -41.02 -25.41
C ALA A 19 -9.45 -42.26 -24.74
N LYS A 20 -8.12 -42.28 -24.56
CA LYS A 20 -7.41 -43.38 -23.89
C LYS A 20 -7.53 -43.40 -22.37
N MET A 21 -7.89 -42.26 -21.75
CA MET A 21 -8.23 -42.16 -20.32
C MET A 21 -9.73 -42.28 -20.03
N GLY A 22 -10.57 -42.28 -21.06
CA GLY A 22 -12.03 -42.17 -20.98
C GLY A 22 -12.81 -43.48 -20.96
N GLU A 23 -12.18 -44.61 -20.63
CA GLU A 23 -12.88 -45.89 -20.47
C GLU A 23 -12.67 -46.43 -19.05
N THR A 24 -13.28 -45.74 -18.08
CA THR A 24 -13.61 -46.32 -16.77
C THR A 24 -15.12 -46.22 -16.60
N GLU A 25 -15.78 -47.34 -16.87
CA GLU A 25 -17.21 -47.54 -16.72
C GLU A 25 -17.57 -47.46 -15.22
N VAL A 26 -18.28 -46.39 -14.83
CA VAL A 26 -18.92 -46.31 -13.51
C VAL A 26 -20.26 -47.01 -13.63
N GLU A 27 -20.25 -48.31 -13.32
CA GLU A 27 -21.44 -49.14 -13.16
C GLU A 27 -22.15 -48.72 -11.86
N GLY A 28 -23.47 -48.53 -11.94
CA GLY A 28 -24.30 -47.93 -10.90
C GLY A 28 -24.45 -48.81 -9.67
N ASP A 29 -24.46 -48.17 -8.50
CA ASP A 29 -24.71 -48.78 -7.20
C ASP A 29 -26.06 -48.26 -6.66
N ASP A 30 -27.04 -49.15 -6.57
CA ASP A 30 -28.26 -49.01 -5.78
C ASP A 30 -28.56 -50.39 -5.17
N GLU A 31 -28.94 -50.38 -3.89
CA GLU A 31 -29.33 -51.50 -2.99
C GLU A 31 -28.22 -52.27 -2.21
N GLU A 32 -27.90 -51.74 -1.02
CA GLU A 32 -28.00 -52.30 0.36
C GLU A 32 -27.93 -53.84 0.67
N PRO A 33 -27.65 -54.23 1.94
CA PRO A 33 -26.38 -54.76 2.48
C PRO A 33 -26.45 -56.26 2.85
N GLU A 34 -25.35 -56.90 3.31
CA GLU A 34 -25.33 -57.92 4.39
C GLU A 34 -23.92 -58.52 4.66
N ASP A 35 -23.61 -58.56 5.96
CA ASP A 35 -22.93 -59.58 6.77
C ASP A 35 -21.40 -59.88 6.74
N SER A 36 -20.78 -59.47 7.86
CA SER A 36 -19.86 -60.15 8.79
C SER A 36 -18.61 -60.96 8.38
N ALA A 37 -17.60 -60.73 9.25
CA ALA A 37 -16.56 -61.66 9.74
C ALA A 37 -15.40 -61.99 8.78
N GLU A 38 -14.14 -62.10 9.17
CA GLU A 38 -13.28 -61.84 10.33
C GLU A 38 -11.91 -62.45 9.93
N HIS A 39 -10.80 -61.97 10.50
CA HIS A 39 -9.47 -62.65 10.58
C HIS A 39 -8.64 -62.78 9.27
N SER A 40 -7.31 -62.79 9.24
CA SER A 40 -6.22 -62.75 10.23
C SER A 40 -4.90 -62.61 9.43
N ASP A 41 -3.87 -62.08 10.11
CA ASP A 41 -2.42 -62.16 9.86
C ASP A 41 -1.90 -63.10 8.76
N SER A 42 -0.91 -62.62 7.99
CA SER A 42 0.43 -63.23 8.03
C SER A 42 1.48 -62.31 7.42
N GLU A 43 2.50 -62.10 8.24
CA GLU A 43 3.84 -61.62 7.94
C GLU A 43 4.49 -62.31 6.73
N THR A 44 5.36 -61.57 6.04
CA THR A 44 6.72 -62.05 5.73
C THR A 44 7.71 -60.89 5.78
N SER A 45 8.55 -60.92 6.80
CA SER A 45 9.83 -60.22 6.85
C SER A 45 10.79 -60.82 5.82
N GLU A 46 11.58 -59.97 5.16
CA GLU A 46 12.98 -60.30 4.88
C GLU A 46 13.87 -59.06 5.08
N THR A 47 14.88 -59.27 5.91
CA THR A 47 15.80 -58.28 6.48
C THR A 47 17.15 -58.28 5.75
N VAL A 48 17.63 -57.06 5.45
CA VAL A 48 19.01 -56.54 5.71
C VAL A 48 20.15 -56.89 4.73
N GLN A 49 20.70 -55.85 4.09
CA GLN A 49 22.10 -55.35 4.20
C GLN A 49 22.23 -54.05 3.37
N THR A 50 22.29 -52.87 4.00
CA THR A 50 23.51 -52.09 4.36
C THR A 50 24.55 -51.95 3.24
N ASP A 51 24.60 -50.78 2.59
CA ASP A 51 25.87 -50.13 2.31
C ASP A 51 25.76 -48.60 2.44
N THR A 52 26.81 -48.06 3.03
CA THR A 52 27.03 -46.71 3.50
C THR A 52 27.56 -45.81 2.39
N GLY A 53 26.92 -44.66 2.15
CA GLY A 53 27.36 -43.66 1.18
C GLY A 53 27.01 -42.24 1.59
N ASN A 54 27.77 -41.71 2.55
CA ASN A 54 27.75 -40.33 3.02
C ASN A 54 27.86 -39.30 1.88
N LYS A 55 26.93 -38.34 1.81
CA LYS A 55 27.20 -36.98 1.28
C LYS A 55 26.17 -35.98 1.82
N GLN A 56 26.61 -35.25 2.84
CA GLN A 56 26.03 -34.04 3.40
C GLN A 56 25.66 -33.02 2.32
N ALA A 57 24.44 -32.50 2.44
CA ALA A 57 24.04 -31.21 1.89
C ALA A 57 24.64 -30.07 2.73
N PRO A 58 25.25 -29.03 2.12
CA PRO A 58 25.65 -27.85 2.87
C PRO A 58 24.54 -26.78 2.85
N THR A 59 24.02 -26.49 4.04
CA THR A 59 23.43 -25.21 4.46
C THR A 59 24.39 -24.03 4.19
N PRO A 60 23.92 -22.88 3.66
CA PRO A 60 24.76 -21.70 3.49
C PRO A 60 24.71 -20.81 4.74
N GLY A 61 25.86 -20.60 5.37
CA GLY A 61 26.01 -19.64 6.46
C GLY A 61 27.34 -19.77 7.22
N ALA A 62 28.44 -19.30 6.64
CA ALA A 62 29.60 -18.74 7.34
C ALA A 62 30.61 -18.25 6.29
N GLY A 63 31.01 -16.97 6.39
CA GLY A 63 31.91 -16.33 5.43
C GLY A 63 33.32 -16.92 5.42
N THR A 64 33.93 -16.87 4.24
CA THR A 64 35.40 -16.84 4.09
C THR A 64 35.68 -16.07 2.80
N GLU A 65 36.38 -14.95 2.95
CA GLU A 65 37.13 -14.30 1.87
C GLU A 65 38.23 -15.25 1.42
N GLU A 66 38.27 -15.60 0.13
CA GLU A 66 39.44 -15.51 -0.75
C GLU A 66 39.16 -16.19 -2.10
N GLU A 67 39.40 -15.41 -3.15
CA GLU A 67 40.01 -15.79 -4.43
C GLU A 67 39.49 -17.01 -5.23
N GLY A 68 38.76 -16.68 -6.30
CA GLY A 68 39.16 -17.02 -7.67
C GLY A 68 39.01 -18.48 -8.12
N GLN A 69 37.82 -18.83 -8.65
CA GLN A 69 37.63 -19.85 -9.68
C GLN A 69 36.52 -19.42 -10.66
N PRO A 70 36.55 -19.91 -11.91
CA PRO A 70 36.41 -19.12 -13.12
C PRO A 70 35.01 -18.60 -13.35
N GLN A 71 34.92 -17.39 -13.90
CA GLN A 71 33.74 -16.95 -14.63
C GLN A 71 33.50 -17.97 -15.76
N GLU A 72 32.55 -18.87 -15.58
CA GLU A 72 31.75 -19.26 -16.73
C GLU A 72 31.15 -17.97 -17.24
N ASP A 73 31.46 -17.62 -18.49
CA ASP A 73 30.96 -16.42 -19.14
C ASP A 73 29.43 -16.50 -19.22
N VAL A 74 28.74 -16.09 -18.14
CA VAL A 74 27.28 -15.97 -18.12
C VAL A 74 26.96 -14.89 -19.13
N LYS A 75 26.56 -15.34 -20.33
CA LYS A 75 26.16 -14.48 -21.42
C LYS A 75 25.00 -13.63 -20.89
N GLY A 76 25.21 -12.33 -20.81
CA GLY A 76 24.24 -11.42 -20.21
C GLY A 76 24.54 -9.98 -20.60
N ILE A 77 23.55 -9.12 -20.44
CA ILE A 77 23.76 -7.68 -20.67
C ILE A 77 24.32 -7.04 -19.40
N LEU A 78 25.32 -6.18 -19.56
CA LEU A 78 25.76 -5.32 -18.47
C LEU A 78 24.59 -4.38 -18.11
N ALA A 79 24.25 -4.35 -16.83
CA ALA A 79 23.35 -3.36 -16.27
C ALA A 79 23.93 -1.95 -16.50
N ARG A 80 23.06 -0.93 -16.40
CA ARG A 80 23.39 0.46 -16.71
C ARG A 80 24.54 1.04 -15.87
N ASP A 81 24.84 0.41 -14.74
CA ASP A 81 25.93 0.75 -13.82
C ASP A 81 27.31 0.15 -14.22
N GLY A 82 27.35 -0.72 -15.23
CA GLY A 82 28.55 -1.39 -15.71
C GLY A 82 29.16 -2.41 -14.73
N LYS A 83 28.52 -2.69 -13.58
CA LYS A 83 29.02 -3.60 -12.54
C LYS A 83 28.24 -4.90 -12.45
N HIS A 84 26.94 -4.87 -12.73
CA HIS A 84 26.10 -6.07 -12.66
C HIS A 84 25.82 -6.62 -14.06
N VAL A 85 25.80 -7.96 -14.20
CA VAL A 85 25.40 -8.63 -15.44
C VAL A 85 24.01 -9.20 -15.22
N ILE A 86 23.04 -8.79 -16.04
CA ILE A 86 21.72 -9.39 -16.06
C ILE A 86 21.79 -10.61 -16.99
N PRO A 87 21.59 -11.84 -16.47
CA PRO A 87 21.56 -13.04 -17.31
C PRO A 87 20.43 -12.96 -18.35
N TYR A 88 20.68 -13.46 -19.57
CA TYR A 88 19.64 -13.49 -20.60
C TYR A 88 18.40 -14.27 -20.17
N ASP A 89 18.56 -15.34 -19.39
CA ASP A 89 17.47 -16.20 -18.94
C ASP A 89 16.43 -15.44 -18.11
N VAL A 90 16.86 -14.46 -17.29
CA VAL A 90 15.94 -13.62 -16.49
C VAL A 90 15.13 -12.69 -17.38
N LEU A 91 15.73 -12.16 -18.45
CA LEU A 91 15.05 -11.31 -19.42
C LEU A 91 14.08 -12.10 -20.29
N GLU A 92 14.44 -13.34 -20.64
CA GLU A 92 13.56 -14.25 -21.38
C GLU A 92 12.39 -14.70 -20.49
N ALA A 93 12.63 -15.01 -19.22
CA ALA A 93 11.58 -15.31 -18.25
C ALA A 93 10.63 -14.12 -18.04
N GLU A 94 11.16 -12.89 -17.97
CA GLU A 94 10.34 -11.68 -17.83
C GLU A 94 9.52 -11.41 -19.09
N ARG A 95 10.12 -11.58 -20.27
CA ARG A 95 9.44 -11.41 -21.55
C ARG A 95 8.33 -12.44 -21.76
N THR A 96 8.61 -13.70 -21.46
CA THR A 96 7.62 -14.79 -21.56
C THR A 96 6.53 -14.64 -20.50
N GLY A 97 6.89 -14.22 -19.27
CA GLY A 97 5.93 -13.89 -18.22
C GLY A 97 4.98 -12.76 -18.62
N ARG A 98 5.51 -11.65 -19.17
CA ARG A 98 4.68 -10.56 -19.70
C ARG A 98 3.78 -11.03 -20.83
N GLN A 99 4.30 -11.81 -21.76
CA GLN A 99 3.50 -12.35 -22.86
C GLN A 99 2.34 -13.22 -22.36
N ARG A 100 2.56 -14.05 -21.33
CA ARG A 100 1.49 -14.85 -20.72
C ARG A 100 0.42 -13.98 -20.06
N VAL A 101 0.83 -12.99 -19.27
CA VAL A 101 -0.11 -12.06 -18.62
C VAL A 101 -0.91 -11.26 -19.67
N GLU A 102 -0.27 -10.82 -20.75
CA GLU A 102 -0.94 -10.13 -21.86
C GLU A 102 -1.94 -11.04 -22.58
N GLN A 103 -1.59 -12.31 -22.80
CA GLN A 103 -2.49 -13.30 -23.38
C GLN A 103 -3.69 -13.58 -22.46
N GLU A 104 -3.45 -13.79 -21.17
CA GLU A 104 -4.52 -13.98 -20.17
C GLU A 104 -5.45 -12.76 -20.11
N ALA A 105 -4.88 -11.55 -20.10
CA ALA A 105 -5.66 -10.31 -20.12
C ALA A 105 -6.47 -10.16 -21.41
N PHE A 106 -5.92 -10.59 -22.55
CA PHE A 106 -6.63 -10.60 -23.82
C PHE A 106 -7.81 -11.60 -23.79
N LEU A 107 -7.59 -12.82 -23.30
CA LEU A 107 -8.62 -13.84 -23.17
C LEU A 107 -9.75 -13.40 -22.21
N LEU A 108 -9.40 -12.86 -21.04
CA LEU A 108 -10.35 -12.30 -20.08
C LEU A 108 -11.19 -11.18 -20.71
N LYS A 109 -10.56 -10.27 -21.46
CA LYS A 109 -11.29 -9.21 -22.18
C LYS A 109 -12.23 -9.79 -23.24
N GLN A 110 -11.81 -10.81 -23.96
CA GLN A 110 -12.67 -11.48 -24.94
C GLN A 110 -13.88 -12.12 -24.26
N GLN A 111 -13.68 -12.85 -23.16
CA GLN A 111 -14.75 -13.45 -22.37
C GLN A 111 -15.74 -12.39 -21.85
N LEU A 112 -15.23 -11.27 -21.33
CA LEU A 112 -16.10 -10.18 -20.87
C LEU A 112 -16.97 -9.61 -22.01
N VAL A 113 -16.41 -9.44 -23.20
CA VAL A 113 -17.17 -8.96 -24.37
C VAL A 113 -18.22 -9.99 -24.80
N GLU A 114 -17.90 -11.28 -24.76
CA GLU A 114 -18.85 -12.35 -25.08
C GLU A 114 -19.99 -12.42 -24.07
N GLU A 115 -19.69 -12.38 -22.78
CA GLU A 115 -20.70 -12.34 -21.72
C GLU A 115 -21.58 -11.10 -21.84
N GLN A 116 -21.00 -9.93 -22.12
CA GLN A 116 -21.77 -8.72 -22.34
C GLN A 116 -22.72 -8.84 -23.54
N ARG A 117 -22.26 -9.44 -24.65
CA ARG A 117 -23.13 -9.72 -25.81
C ARG A 117 -24.26 -10.69 -25.48
N LYS A 118 -23.99 -11.73 -24.67
CA LYS A 118 -25.03 -12.67 -24.20
C LYS A 118 -26.06 -11.94 -23.34
N ILE A 119 -25.61 -11.11 -22.40
CA ILE A 119 -26.47 -10.29 -21.55
C ILE A 119 -27.33 -9.35 -22.39
N ASP A 120 -26.75 -8.69 -23.40
CA ASP A 120 -27.50 -7.79 -24.29
C ASP A 120 -28.54 -8.54 -25.13
N LEU A 121 -28.18 -9.72 -25.64
CA LEU A 121 -29.10 -10.58 -26.37
C LEU A 121 -30.26 -11.03 -25.48
N LEU A 122 -29.98 -11.56 -24.29
CA LEU A 122 -30.99 -11.96 -23.32
C LEU A 122 -31.87 -10.78 -22.92
N THR A 123 -31.27 -9.62 -22.65
CA THR A 123 -31.98 -8.38 -22.33
C THR A 123 -32.91 -7.96 -23.47
N SER A 124 -32.48 -8.09 -24.72
CA SER A 124 -33.32 -7.80 -25.88
C SER A 124 -34.47 -8.79 -26.03
N GLN A 125 -34.26 -10.08 -25.75
CA GLN A 125 -35.30 -11.11 -25.77
C GLN A 125 -36.33 -10.88 -24.66
N ILE A 126 -35.87 -10.54 -23.45
CA ILE A 126 -36.72 -10.18 -22.31
C ILE A 126 -37.57 -8.95 -22.66
N LYS A 127 -36.97 -7.90 -23.24
CA LYS A 127 -37.69 -6.71 -23.73
C LYS A 127 -38.73 -7.06 -24.82
N GLN A 128 -38.39 -7.94 -25.76
CA GLN A 128 -39.32 -8.40 -26.81
C GLN A 128 -40.46 -9.24 -26.24
N ALA A 129 -40.21 -10.00 -25.18
CA ALA A 129 -41.22 -10.73 -24.42
C ALA A 129 -42.11 -9.82 -23.53
N GLY A 130 -41.90 -8.49 -23.58
CA GLY A 130 -42.66 -7.53 -22.80
C GLY A 130 -42.32 -7.51 -21.32
N MET A 131 -41.23 -8.17 -20.92
CA MET A 131 -40.69 -8.11 -19.57
C MET A 131 -39.55 -7.08 -19.54
N THR A 132 -39.48 -6.27 -18.49
CA THR A 132 -38.32 -5.40 -18.25
C THR A 132 -37.44 -6.10 -17.23
N PRO A 133 -36.15 -6.36 -17.50
CA PRO A 133 -35.25 -6.91 -16.50
C PRO A 133 -35.28 -6.01 -15.28
N ASP A 134 -35.45 -6.61 -14.10
CA ASP A 134 -35.37 -5.85 -12.86
C ASP A 134 -33.96 -5.25 -12.74
N PRO A 135 -33.84 -3.97 -12.36
CA PRO A 135 -32.54 -3.38 -12.09
C PRO A 135 -31.85 -4.17 -10.98
N LEU A 136 -30.52 -4.20 -11.01
CA LEU A 136 -29.75 -4.77 -9.91
C LEU A 136 -30.22 -4.17 -8.58
N PRO A 137 -30.24 -4.94 -7.47
CA PRO A 137 -30.71 -4.43 -6.18
C PRO A 137 -30.01 -3.15 -5.72
N GLU A 138 -28.76 -2.94 -6.17
CA GLU A 138 -27.96 -1.74 -5.90
C GLU A 138 -28.42 -0.50 -6.69
N GLU A 139 -29.03 -0.71 -7.87
CA GLU A 139 -29.57 0.32 -8.76
C GLU A 139 -31.09 0.46 -8.68
N ALA A 140 -31.76 -0.49 -8.00
CA ALA A 140 -33.19 -0.53 -7.79
C ALA A 140 -33.65 0.63 -6.89
N ARG A 141 -33.83 1.80 -7.50
CA ARG A 141 -34.42 2.97 -6.86
C ARG A 141 -35.82 3.17 -7.40
N ILE A 142 -36.73 3.56 -6.51
CA ILE A 142 -38.01 4.11 -6.93
C ILE A 142 -37.71 5.38 -7.72
N SER A 143 -38.03 5.41 -9.00
CA SER A 143 -37.75 6.58 -9.83
C SER A 143 -38.70 7.73 -9.50
N ASP A 144 -38.21 8.97 -9.61
CA ASP A 144 -39.04 10.16 -9.41
C ASP A 144 -40.26 10.18 -10.37
N GLU A 145 -40.11 9.58 -11.56
CA GLU A 145 -41.20 9.42 -12.53
C GLU A 145 -42.26 8.43 -12.06
N GLN A 146 -41.88 7.33 -11.40
CA GLN A 146 -42.83 6.39 -10.80
C GLN A 146 -43.59 7.06 -9.66
N ILE A 147 -42.90 7.86 -8.83
CA ILE A 147 -43.53 8.65 -7.77
C ILE A 147 -44.48 9.70 -8.36
N ALA A 148 -44.13 10.33 -9.49
CA ALA A 148 -44.97 11.31 -10.16
C ALA A 148 -46.29 10.69 -10.67
N LYS A 149 -46.23 9.52 -11.30
CA LYS A 149 -47.43 8.77 -11.72
C LYS A 149 -48.32 8.39 -10.52
N ILE A 150 -47.71 7.90 -9.44
CA ILE A 150 -48.45 7.58 -8.21
C ILE A 150 -49.03 8.85 -7.58
N ARG A 151 -48.38 10.01 -7.71
CA ARG A 151 -48.87 11.28 -7.17
C ARG A 151 -50.14 11.77 -7.86
N GLU A 152 -50.32 11.46 -9.15
CA GLU A 152 -51.52 11.79 -9.90
C GLU A 152 -52.76 11.03 -9.39
N GLU A 153 -52.59 9.76 -9.00
CA GLU A 153 -53.70 8.89 -8.58
C GLU A 153 -53.83 8.80 -7.04
N TYR A 154 -52.72 8.87 -6.31
CA TYR A 154 -52.61 8.64 -4.86
C TYR A 154 -51.55 9.57 -4.22
N PRO A 155 -51.88 10.84 -3.96
CA PRO A 155 -50.93 11.83 -3.45
C PRO A 155 -50.35 11.50 -2.08
N GLU A 156 -51.13 10.87 -1.18
CA GLU A 156 -50.63 10.45 0.14
C GLU A 156 -49.57 9.35 0.05
N VAL A 157 -49.77 8.38 -0.85
CA VAL A 157 -48.82 7.28 -1.08
C VAL A 157 -47.54 7.82 -1.71
N ALA A 158 -47.66 8.73 -2.68
CA ALA A 158 -46.49 9.36 -3.30
C ALA A 158 -45.63 10.13 -2.29
N ASN A 159 -46.26 10.82 -1.34
CA ASN A 159 -45.55 11.54 -0.28
C ASN A 159 -44.82 10.57 0.69
N ALA A 160 -45.46 9.46 1.08
CA ALA A 160 -44.82 8.44 1.90
C ALA A 160 -43.63 7.79 1.18
N LEU A 161 -43.77 7.51 -0.12
CA LEU A 161 -42.73 6.92 -0.96
C LEU A 161 -41.55 7.88 -1.16
N THR A 162 -41.82 9.17 -1.35
CA THR A 162 -40.80 10.24 -1.38
C THR A 162 -40.03 10.33 -0.06
N LEU A 163 -40.72 10.17 1.07
CA LEU A 163 -40.06 10.18 2.38
C LEU A 163 -39.18 8.94 2.57
N MET A 164 -39.64 7.79 2.08
CA MET A 164 -38.88 6.54 2.14
C MET A 164 -37.64 6.58 1.26
N SER A 165 -37.75 7.08 0.01
CA SER A 165 -36.59 7.24 -0.88
C SER A 165 -35.52 8.17 -0.26
N ARG A 166 -35.94 9.33 0.27
CA ARG A 166 -35.02 10.24 0.98
C ARG A 166 -34.33 9.61 2.18
N LYS A 167 -35.04 8.79 2.96
CA LYS A 167 -34.44 8.08 4.10
C LYS A 167 -33.45 7.02 3.64
N TYR A 168 -33.77 6.31 2.56
CA TYR A 168 -32.89 5.33 1.95
C TYR A 168 -31.62 6.01 1.43
N ASP A 169 -31.73 7.10 0.68
CA ASP A 169 -30.60 7.88 0.18
C ASP A 169 -29.72 8.40 1.34
N TYR A 170 -30.33 8.89 2.42
CA TYR A 170 -29.61 9.32 3.61
C TYR A 170 -28.84 8.18 4.28
N LEU A 171 -29.46 7.02 4.43
CA LEU A 171 -28.82 5.84 5.02
C LEU A 171 -27.70 5.31 4.12
N GLN A 172 -27.92 5.27 2.82
CA GLN A 172 -26.91 4.82 1.88
C GLN A 172 -25.74 5.79 1.79
N ALA A 173 -25.97 7.11 1.82
CA ALA A 173 -24.91 8.10 1.94
C ALA A 173 -24.11 7.91 3.23
N ARG A 174 -24.79 7.68 4.37
CA ARG A 174 -24.12 7.41 5.65
C ARG A 174 -23.33 6.11 5.66
N ILE A 175 -23.81 5.06 4.98
CA ILE A 175 -23.08 3.80 4.82
C ILE A 175 -21.85 4.02 3.93
N GLN A 176 -21.97 4.78 2.83
CA GLN A 176 -20.83 5.13 1.99
C GLN A 176 -19.80 5.98 2.75
N GLU A 177 -20.23 6.95 3.55
CA GLU A 177 -19.35 7.73 4.44
C GLU A 177 -18.68 6.84 5.50
N ALA A 178 -19.41 5.87 6.06
CA ALA A 178 -18.86 4.91 7.02
C ALA A 178 -17.92 3.87 6.38
N GLN A 179 -18.12 3.54 5.11
CA GLN A 179 -17.21 2.70 4.30
C GLN A 179 -16.02 3.50 3.75
N GLN A 180 -16.11 4.82 3.71
CA GLN A 180 -14.99 5.73 3.45
C GLN A 180 -14.12 5.99 4.68
N VAL A 181 -14.47 5.46 5.85
CA VAL A 181 -13.42 5.17 6.85
C VAL A 181 -12.52 4.17 6.16
N PRO A 182 -11.27 4.50 5.80
CA PRO A 182 -10.46 3.56 5.10
C PRO A 182 -10.43 2.31 5.96
N GLN A 183 -10.89 1.17 5.44
CA GLN A 183 -10.22 -0.08 5.78
C GLN A 183 -8.82 0.02 5.17
N GLU A 184 -8.04 0.98 5.66
CA GLU A 184 -6.61 1.02 5.46
C GLU A 184 -6.16 -0.29 6.09
N ASN A 185 -5.68 -1.17 5.21
CA ASN A 185 -4.88 -2.31 5.63
C ASN A 185 -3.98 -1.82 6.78
N PRO A 186 -3.95 -2.48 7.95
CA PRO A 186 -3.16 -2.02 9.10
C PRO A 186 -1.70 -1.76 8.73
N ALA A 187 -1.17 -2.46 7.72
CA ALA A 187 0.14 -2.18 7.13
C ALA A 187 0.20 -0.83 6.38
N ALA A 188 -0.82 -0.47 5.60
CA ALA A 188 -0.89 0.82 4.93
C ALA A 188 -0.97 1.98 5.94
N GLN A 189 -1.75 1.82 7.01
CA GLN A 189 -1.83 2.81 8.08
C GLN A 189 -0.49 2.98 8.81
N ALA A 190 0.17 1.87 9.15
CA ALA A 190 1.49 1.89 9.78
C ALA A 190 2.56 2.49 8.85
N MET A 191 2.48 2.24 7.55
CA MET A 191 3.37 2.84 6.54
C MET A 191 3.14 4.35 6.43
N ASN A 192 1.88 4.80 6.39
CA ASN A 192 1.52 6.21 6.39
C ASN A 192 1.96 6.95 7.67
N ALA A 193 2.08 6.25 8.79
CA ALA A 193 2.59 6.81 10.04
C ALA A 193 4.11 7.05 10.04
N VAL A 194 4.86 6.44 9.11
CA VAL A 194 6.31 6.61 8.96
C VAL A 194 6.59 7.41 7.68
N SER A 195 6.73 8.74 7.83
CA SER A 195 6.91 9.67 6.70
C SER A 195 8.03 9.27 5.75
N ASP A 196 9.17 8.80 6.28
CA ASP A 196 10.32 8.39 5.48
C ASP A 196 9.99 7.29 4.46
N LEU A 197 9.17 6.31 4.86
CA LEU A 197 8.78 5.21 3.98
C LEU A 197 7.87 5.70 2.86
N VAL A 198 6.93 6.60 3.17
CA VAL A 198 6.06 7.22 2.17
C VAL A 198 6.86 8.09 1.19
N ASP A 199 7.84 8.84 1.71
CA ASP A 199 8.72 9.68 0.91
C ASP A 199 9.57 8.84 -0.03
N TRP A 200 10.21 7.76 0.46
CA TRP A 200 11.00 6.87 -0.40
C TRP A 200 10.13 6.12 -1.40
N GLN A 201 8.93 5.66 -1.01
CA GLN A 201 8.01 5.00 -1.94
C GLN A 201 7.69 5.87 -3.18
N ARG A 202 7.68 7.20 -3.02
CA ARG A 202 7.37 8.16 -4.09
C ARG A 202 8.60 8.70 -4.80
N SER A 203 9.68 8.96 -4.07
CA SER A 203 10.85 9.71 -4.56
C SER A 203 12.09 8.85 -4.82
N ASP A 204 12.21 7.71 -4.14
CA ASP A 204 13.38 6.83 -4.23
C ASP A 204 12.96 5.34 -4.08
N PRO A 205 12.46 4.73 -5.17
CA PRO A 205 12.00 3.34 -5.16
C PRO A 205 13.10 2.34 -4.80
N ASP A 206 14.36 2.64 -5.11
CA ASP A 206 15.50 1.76 -4.80
C ASP A 206 15.77 1.73 -3.30
N LYS A 207 15.76 2.91 -2.65
CA LYS A 207 15.86 3.02 -1.19
C LYS A 207 14.66 2.40 -0.48
N PHE A 208 13.47 2.51 -1.06
CA PHE A 208 12.27 1.82 -0.56
C PHE A 208 12.40 0.29 -0.67
N ALA A 209 12.97 -0.23 -1.76
CA ALA A 209 13.21 -1.67 -1.91
C ALA A 209 14.17 -2.21 -0.84
N VAL A 210 15.22 -1.46 -0.48
CA VAL A 210 16.09 -1.81 0.66
C VAL A 210 15.33 -1.83 1.98
N ALA A 211 14.41 -0.87 2.19
CA ALA A 211 13.55 -0.85 3.37
C ALA A 211 12.65 -2.09 3.45
N VAL A 212 12.04 -2.51 2.34
CA VAL A 212 11.24 -3.75 2.28
C VAL A 212 12.09 -4.97 2.67
N HIS A 213 13.30 -5.08 2.11
CA HIS A 213 14.19 -6.20 2.42
C HIS A 213 14.66 -6.21 3.88
N LEU A 214 14.77 -5.04 4.53
CA LEU A 214 15.04 -4.93 5.96
C LEU A 214 13.81 -5.29 6.81
N ASP A 215 12.59 -4.95 6.38
CA ASP A 215 11.35 -5.35 7.07
C ASP A 215 11.18 -6.87 7.09
N GLU A 216 11.47 -7.56 5.99
CA GLU A 216 11.43 -9.03 5.92
C GLU A 216 12.36 -9.69 6.95
N LYS A 217 13.55 -9.11 7.15
CA LYS A 217 14.50 -9.57 8.19
C LYS A 217 13.96 -9.30 9.59
N LEU A 218 13.36 -8.13 9.82
CA LEU A 218 12.75 -7.76 11.10
C LEU A 218 11.50 -8.59 11.42
N GLN A 219 10.77 -9.04 10.41
CA GLN A 219 9.60 -9.89 10.58
C GLN A 219 9.95 -11.31 11.07
N THR A 220 11.14 -11.80 10.73
CA THR A 220 11.65 -13.11 11.17
C THR A 220 12.47 -13.05 12.45
N ASP A 221 12.80 -11.84 12.92
CA ASP A 221 13.56 -11.59 14.14
C ASP A 221 12.69 -11.80 15.40
N PRO A 222 13.08 -12.69 16.33
CA PRO A 222 12.36 -12.92 17.58
C PRO A 222 12.10 -11.67 18.43
N GLU A 223 12.96 -10.64 18.34
CA GLU A 223 12.80 -9.40 19.11
C GLU A 223 11.81 -8.41 18.49
N TRP A 224 11.50 -8.56 17.19
CA TRP A 224 10.70 -7.61 16.41
C TRP A 224 9.40 -8.18 15.82
N LYS A 225 9.28 -9.50 15.72
CA LYS A 225 8.09 -10.17 15.15
C LYS A 225 6.78 -9.84 15.90
N ASP A 226 6.85 -9.64 17.22
CA ASP A 226 5.68 -9.42 18.08
C ASP A 226 5.44 -7.91 18.38
N LYS A 227 6.27 -7.03 17.82
CA LYS A 227 6.14 -5.57 17.99
C LYS A 227 5.07 -5.00 17.05
N PRO A 228 4.45 -3.86 17.39
CA PRO A 228 3.46 -3.24 16.51
C PRO A 228 4.10 -2.79 15.19
N LEU A 229 3.36 -2.89 14.08
CA LEU A 229 3.85 -2.62 12.73
C LEU A 229 4.50 -1.23 12.61
N THR A 230 3.91 -0.22 13.24
CA THR A 230 4.47 1.14 13.25
C THR A 230 5.85 1.22 13.88
N GLU A 231 6.11 0.50 14.98
CA GLU A 231 7.44 0.46 15.59
C GLU A 231 8.44 -0.30 14.72
N ARG A 232 8.02 -1.41 14.12
CA ARG A 232 8.86 -2.18 13.20
C ARG A 232 9.27 -1.34 11.99
N PHE A 233 8.31 -0.65 11.37
CA PHE A 233 8.55 0.23 10.22
C PHE A 233 9.41 1.46 10.56
N ALA A 234 9.28 2.02 11.77
CA ALA A 234 10.18 3.09 12.21
C ALA A 234 11.64 2.61 12.31
N GLU A 235 11.85 1.36 12.73
CA GLU A 235 13.18 0.75 12.83
C GLU A 235 13.73 0.28 11.49
N VAL A 236 12.87 -0.17 10.58
CA VAL A 236 13.20 -0.30 9.16
C VAL A 236 13.72 1.03 8.63
N ALA A 237 12.98 2.13 8.80
CA ALA A 237 13.39 3.44 8.31
C ALA A 237 14.74 3.88 8.92
N ARG A 238 14.95 3.62 10.21
CA ARG A 238 16.24 3.88 10.88
C ARG A 238 17.39 3.07 10.27
N ARG A 239 17.19 1.76 10.04
CA ARG A 239 18.21 0.86 9.47
C ARG A 239 18.49 1.21 8.00
N THR A 240 17.47 1.59 7.23
CA THR A 240 17.63 2.05 5.84
C THR A 240 18.42 3.36 5.80
N ARG A 241 18.11 4.35 6.64
CA ARG A 241 18.91 5.58 6.75
C ARG A 241 20.37 5.27 7.09
N ALA A 242 20.60 4.40 8.06
CA ALA A 242 21.95 3.98 8.44
C ALA A 242 22.70 3.28 7.28
N ALA A 243 22.01 2.45 6.48
CA ALA A 243 22.60 1.78 5.32
C ALA A 243 23.06 2.77 4.23
N TYR A 244 22.39 3.92 4.11
CA TYR A 244 22.74 5.00 3.18
C TYR A 244 23.65 6.08 3.80
N GLY A 245 24.11 5.89 5.04
CA GLY A 245 24.97 6.85 5.73
C GLY A 245 24.26 8.14 6.18
N GLU A 246 22.92 8.14 6.18
CA GLU A 246 22.12 9.24 6.71
C GLU A 246 22.10 9.12 8.23
N VAL A 247 22.74 10.08 8.91
CA VAL A 247 22.80 10.12 10.37
C VAL A 247 21.39 10.20 10.94
N PRO A 248 20.97 9.27 11.82
CA PRO A 248 19.63 9.33 12.40
C PRO A 248 19.44 10.62 13.22
N PRO A 249 18.25 11.27 13.20
CA PRO A 249 17.80 11.92 14.41
C PRO A 249 17.74 10.85 15.50
N GLU A 250 18.39 11.11 16.65
CA GLU A 250 18.43 10.20 17.80
C GLU A 250 17.02 9.69 18.17
N PRO A 251 16.92 8.46 18.70
CA PRO A 251 15.64 7.95 19.19
C PRO A 251 15.20 8.81 20.38
N VAL A 252 14.28 9.73 20.13
CA VAL A 252 13.61 10.49 21.19
C VAL A 252 12.69 9.53 21.96
N SER A 253 13.21 8.98 23.05
CA SER A 253 12.37 8.41 24.10
C SER A 253 11.35 9.47 24.53
N GLU A 254 10.09 9.09 24.75
CA GLU A 254 9.05 10.05 25.18
C GLU A 254 9.36 10.72 26.54
N GLN A 255 10.29 10.15 27.32
CA GLN A 255 10.82 10.74 28.54
C GLN A 255 11.67 11.99 28.29
N ASP A 256 12.45 12.05 27.19
CA ASP A 256 13.28 13.21 26.89
C ASP A 256 12.46 14.42 26.41
N LYS A 257 11.35 14.17 25.69
CA LYS A 257 10.46 15.25 25.24
C LYS A 257 9.79 15.95 26.42
N SER A 258 9.34 15.19 27.41
CA SER A 258 8.68 15.74 28.60
C SER A 258 9.66 16.48 29.52
N GLN A 259 10.89 15.99 29.67
CA GLN A 259 11.92 16.67 30.46
C GLN A 259 12.43 17.97 29.80
N LYS A 260 12.56 17.97 28.47
CA LYS A 260 12.98 19.16 27.69
C LYS A 260 11.86 20.22 27.61
N VAL A 261 10.60 19.80 27.56
CA VAL A 261 9.44 20.72 27.64
C VAL A 261 9.29 21.32 29.05
N LEU A 262 9.52 20.54 30.11
CA LEU A 262 9.51 21.05 31.49
C LEU A 262 10.67 22.02 31.75
N ALA A 263 11.87 21.74 31.24
CA ALA A 263 13.01 22.66 31.33
C ALA A 263 12.76 23.96 30.54
N ALA A 264 12.22 23.86 29.33
CA ALA A 264 11.86 25.03 28.52
C ALA A 264 10.69 25.83 29.12
N ALA A 265 9.74 25.17 29.80
CA ALA A 265 8.67 25.84 30.53
C ALA A 265 9.20 26.55 31.79
N ALA A 266 10.12 25.93 32.53
CA ALA A 266 10.77 26.53 33.69
C ALA A 266 11.58 27.79 33.30
N ASP A 267 12.33 27.74 32.20
CA ASP A 267 13.07 28.90 31.67
C ASP A 267 12.14 30.04 31.21
N LYS A 268 10.97 29.71 30.64
CA LYS A 268 9.98 30.71 30.24
C LYS A 268 9.28 31.35 31.42
N VAL A 269 8.98 30.59 32.49
CA VAL A 269 8.42 31.12 33.73
C VAL A 269 9.45 32.01 34.45
N ALA A 270 10.71 31.58 34.53
CA ALA A 270 11.78 32.40 35.12
C ALA A 270 12.02 33.71 34.36
N LYS A 271 11.94 33.69 33.02
CA LYS A 271 12.01 34.92 32.20
C LYS A 271 10.76 35.79 32.32
N ALA A 272 9.58 35.20 32.52
CA ALA A 272 8.35 35.95 32.74
C ALA A 272 8.35 36.62 34.12
N ASP A 273 8.83 35.95 35.17
CA ASP A 273 8.99 36.54 36.51
C ASP A 273 10.03 37.66 36.54
N ALA A 274 11.12 37.53 35.76
CA ALA A 274 12.10 38.60 35.59
C ALA A 274 11.53 39.83 34.82
N ALA A 275 10.57 39.61 33.92
CA ALA A 275 9.88 40.68 33.19
C ALA A 275 8.70 41.30 33.99
N ALA A 276 8.19 40.61 35.02
CA ALA A 276 7.16 41.08 35.93
C ALA A 276 7.71 41.83 37.16
N ALA A 277 9.04 41.90 37.32
CA ALA A 277 9.68 42.73 38.34
C ALA A 277 9.49 44.22 38.00
N LEU A 278 8.52 44.85 38.65
CA LEU A 278 8.25 46.29 38.59
C LEU A 278 9.53 47.09 38.89
N PRO A 279 9.88 48.12 38.08
CA PRO A 279 11.03 48.96 38.35
C PRO A 279 10.83 49.73 39.67
N ASN A 280 11.80 49.64 40.57
CA ASN A 280 11.74 50.21 41.93
C ASN A 280 11.86 51.75 41.99
N SER A 281 11.68 52.48 40.88
CA SER A 281 11.59 53.95 40.92
C SER A 281 10.96 54.56 39.66
N PRO A 282 10.22 55.67 39.80
CA PRO A 282 9.43 56.30 38.74
C PRO A 282 10.25 57.02 37.65
N SER A 283 11.58 56.92 37.66
CA SER A 283 12.45 57.53 36.64
C SER A 283 12.62 56.69 35.37
N ASP A 284 12.09 55.46 35.34
CA ASP A 284 12.31 54.50 34.24
C ASP A 284 11.15 54.45 33.21
N VAL A 285 10.08 55.23 33.43
CA VAL A 285 8.94 55.37 32.48
C VAL A 285 9.19 56.37 31.35
N GLY A 286 10.40 56.93 31.26
CA GLY A 286 10.79 57.87 30.19
C GLY A 286 11.24 57.22 28.88
N ASN A 287 11.44 55.89 28.86
CA ASN A 287 11.89 55.18 27.66
C ASN A 287 10.85 54.14 27.27
N MET A 288 9.86 54.54 26.46
CA MET A 288 8.92 53.58 25.88
C MET A 288 9.72 52.58 25.03
N ALA A 289 9.82 51.34 25.50
CA ALA A 289 10.29 50.23 24.70
C ALA A 289 9.41 50.17 23.44
N ALA A 290 10.01 50.44 22.29
CA ALA A 290 9.34 50.40 21.01
C ALA A 290 8.69 49.02 20.83
N VAL A 291 7.38 49.02 20.57
CA VAL A 291 6.70 47.87 19.96
C VAL A 291 7.56 47.43 18.77
N PRO A 292 7.88 46.13 18.60
CA PRO A 292 8.60 45.68 17.43
C PRO A 292 7.74 45.92 16.20
N GLN A 293 7.92 47.09 15.57
CA GLN A 293 7.30 47.44 14.30
C GLN A 293 7.97 46.60 13.22
N ASP A 294 7.17 46.02 12.34
CA ASP A 294 7.68 45.33 11.15
C ASP A 294 8.57 46.29 10.36
N LYS A 295 9.68 45.80 9.78
CA LYS A 295 10.66 46.65 9.07
C LYS A 295 9.99 47.44 7.94
N PHE A 296 8.95 46.86 7.33
CA PHE A 296 8.11 47.51 6.34
C PHE A 296 7.31 48.70 6.90
N GLU A 297 6.69 48.55 8.08
CA GLU A 297 5.98 49.66 8.75
C GLU A 297 6.95 50.76 9.20
N ARG A 298 8.18 50.38 9.55
CA ARG A 298 9.25 51.33 9.85
C ARG A 298 9.69 52.13 8.62
N LEU A 299 9.69 51.53 7.43
CA LEU A 299 9.95 52.23 6.17
C LEU A 299 8.81 53.20 5.81
N LEU A 300 7.55 52.84 6.08
CA LEU A 300 6.38 53.69 5.79
C LEU A 300 6.34 54.96 6.65
N GLY A 301 6.86 54.90 7.87
CA GLY A 301 6.94 56.04 8.79
C GLY A 301 8.25 56.84 8.73
N ALA A 302 9.26 56.36 8.00
CA ALA A 302 10.59 56.98 7.96
C ALA A 302 10.64 58.18 7.02
N THR A 303 11.47 59.17 7.36
CA THR A 303 11.80 60.26 6.42
C THR A 303 12.67 59.74 5.27
N TYR A 304 12.73 60.45 4.14
CA TYR A 304 13.49 60.01 2.97
C TYR A 304 14.97 59.68 3.27
N ALA A 305 15.62 60.46 4.14
CA ALA A 305 17.00 60.22 4.55
C ALA A 305 17.13 58.96 5.42
N GLU A 306 16.21 58.76 6.36
CA GLU A 306 16.17 57.57 7.23
C GLU A 306 15.80 56.31 6.46
N ALA A 307 14.89 56.39 5.49
CA ALA A 307 14.51 55.28 4.62
C ALA A 307 15.68 54.81 3.74
N ALA A 308 16.51 55.74 3.25
CA ALA A 308 17.71 55.41 2.48
C ALA A 308 18.77 54.68 3.33
N GLU A 309 18.93 55.07 4.59
CA GLU A 309 19.84 54.42 5.54
C GLU A 309 19.29 53.07 6.05
N LEU A 310 17.97 52.96 6.19
CA LEU A 310 17.32 51.71 6.54
C LEU A 310 17.41 50.69 5.39
N MET A 311 17.22 51.13 4.15
CA MET A 311 17.38 50.26 2.97
C MET A 311 18.83 49.84 2.74
N SER A 312 19.83 50.67 3.08
CA SER A 312 21.25 50.31 2.92
C SER A 312 21.73 49.28 3.96
N THR A 313 21.00 49.12 5.07
CA THR A 313 21.30 48.15 6.13
C THR A 313 20.44 46.88 6.06
N MET A 314 19.46 46.84 5.14
CA MET A 314 18.65 45.65 4.86
C MET A 314 19.33 44.75 3.81
N SER A 315 19.14 43.43 3.94
CA SER A 315 19.56 42.48 2.92
C SER A 315 18.65 42.56 1.69
N ASP A 316 19.16 42.17 0.52
CA ASP A 316 18.37 42.16 -0.72
C ASP A 316 17.07 41.33 -0.60
N ASP A 317 17.10 40.27 0.20
CA ASP A 317 15.93 39.43 0.50
C ASP A 317 14.89 40.18 1.35
N ASP A 318 15.34 40.94 2.35
CA ASP A 318 14.46 41.77 3.18
C ASP A 318 13.82 42.90 2.35
N ILE A 319 14.56 43.48 1.39
CA ILE A 319 14.07 44.51 0.48
C ILE A 319 13.02 43.92 -0.48
N ASN A 320 13.29 42.74 -1.04
CA ASN A 320 12.34 42.06 -1.92
C ASN A 320 11.05 41.67 -1.19
N ALA A 321 11.15 41.19 0.06
CA ALA A 321 9.99 40.90 0.89
C ALA A 321 9.15 42.15 1.17
N ALA A 322 9.80 43.28 1.47
CA ALA A 322 9.15 44.57 1.64
C ALA A 322 8.44 45.05 0.35
N LEU A 323 9.07 44.89 -0.82
CA LEU A 323 8.49 45.26 -2.11
C LEU A 323 7.31 44.38 -2.52
N GLN A 324 7.39 43.06 -2.28
CA GLN A 324 6.27 42.14 -2.53
C GLN A 324 5.04 42.50 -1.68
N LYS A 325 5.25 42.96 -0.44
CA LYS A 325 4.17 43.43 0.44
C LYS A 325 3.53 44.73 -0.05
N ALA A 326 4.25 45.57 -0.78
CA ALA A 326 3.73 46.82 -1.34
C ALA A 326 2.92 46.65 -2.64
N ILE A 327 3.13 45.53 -3.38
CA ILE A 327 2.45 45.25 -4.66
C ILE A 327 1.11 44.51 -4.45
N ARG A 328 0.85 44.04 -3.23
CA ARG A 328 -0.37 43.31 -2.85
C ARG A 328 -1.44 44.27 -2.33
#